data_AF-A0A3M1LTZ6-F1
#
_entry.id   AF-A0A3M1LTZ6-F1
#
_cell.length_a   1.000
_cell.length_b   1.000
_cell.length_c   1.000
_cell.angle_alpha   90.00
_cell.angle_beta   90.00
_cell.angle_gamma   90.00
#
_symmetry.space_group_name_H-M   'P 1'
#
loop_
_entity.id
_entity.type
_entity.pdbx_description
1 polymer ?
#
loop_
_entity_poly.entity_id
_entity_poly.type
_entity_poly.pdbx_seq_one_letter_code
_entity_poly.pdbx_strand_id
1 'polypeptide(L)'
;MDARAVPPQLILIHYAEIGLKGKNRRFFERQLMRNIEAQLAGLDVAGLERMSGRLLLRLGESRPVEAVTRRLARTFGIAYVAPAYGLPRDVETMKEVIGRRVRQRTFASFKIETRRTDKRFPLTSVELNRVIGAHVQQLTGAAVDLRQPELTVHIVILYDSAFFYFERIPGPGGLPV
;
A
#
# COMPACT_ATOMS: atom_id res chain seq x y z
N MET A 1 16.88 -0.47 23.22
CA MET A 1 15.45 -0.15 23.14
C MET A 1 14.87 -1.00 22.01
N ASP A 2 13.86 -1.80 22.34
CA ASP A 2 13.39 -2.96 21.57
C ASP A 2 13.03 -2.60 20.11
N ALA A 3 13.89 -3.01 19.16
CA ALA A 3 13.76 -2.68 17.74
C ALA A 3 12.78 -3.63 17.03
N ARG A 4 11.64 -3.92 17.65
CA ARG A 4 10.56 -4.64 16.96
C ARG A 4 10.12 -3.77 15.79
N ALA A 5 10.17 -4.33 14.58
CA ALA A 5 9.69 -3.66 13.39
C ALA A 5 8.24 -3.21 13.62
N VAL A 6 7.97 -1.90 13.55
CA VAL A 6 6.62 -1.36 13.75
C VAL A 6 5.73 -1.94 12.65
N PRO A 7 4.67 -2.71 12.96
CA PRO A 7 3.85 -3.31 11.92
C PRO A 7 3.08 -2.24 11.13
N PRO A 8 2.64 -2.55 9.90
CA PRO A 8 1.75 -1.69 9.13
C PRO A 8 0.55 -1.21 9.94
N GLN A 9 0.20 0.07 9.80
CA GLN A 9 -0.99 0.66 10.45
C GLN A 9 -2.24 0.60 9.56
N LEU A 10 -2.07 0.30 8.27
CA LEU A 10 -3.10 0.44 7.25
C LEU A 10 -3.02 -0.72 6.26
N ILE A 11 -4.14 -1.04 5.63
CA ILE A 11 -4.19 -1.92 4.45
C ILE A 11 -4.75 -1.10 3.28
N LEU A 12 -3.96 -0.98 2.21
CA LEU A 12 -4.46 -0.48 0.92
C LEU A 12 -5.13 -1.63 0.17
N ILE A 13 -6.36 -1.42 -0.27
CA ILE A 13 -7.17 -2.42 -0.96
C ILE A 13 -7.42 -1.93 -2.38
N HIS A 14 -6.82 -2.59 -3.35
CA HIS A 14 -7.05 -2.31 -4.76
C HIS A 14 -8.13 -3.26 -5.27
N TYR A 15 -9.23 -2.72 -5.76
CA TYR A 15 -10.28 -3.51 -6.40
C TYR A 15 -9.99 -3.73 -7.88
N ALA A 16 -10.55 -4.80 -8.46
CA ALA A 16 -10.31 -5.22 -9.84
C ALA A 16 -11.15 -4.42 -10.84
N GLU A 17 -12.26 -5.01 -11.31
CA GLU A 17 -13.05 -4.53 -12.45
C GLU A 17 -14.01 -3.40 -12.11
N ILE A 18 -14.14 -3.04 -10.83
CA ILE A 18 -15.04 -1.97 -10.36
C ILE A 18 -14.73 -0.64 -11.06
N GLY A 19 -13.45 -0.37 -11.37
CA GLY A 19 -13.02 0.84 -12.07
C GLY A 19 -13.54 0.95 -13.52
N LEU A 20 -13.91 -0.17 -14.15
CA LEU A 20 -14.35 -0.23 -15.55
C LEU A 20 -15.86 -0.03 -15.72
N LYS A 21 -16.65 -0.09 -14.63
CA LYS A 21 -18.12 -0.11 -14.68
C LYS A 21 -18.80 1.27 -14.71
N GLY A 22 -18.07 2.34 -15.03
CA GLY A 22 -18.62 3.67 -15.25
C GLY A 22 -19.61 4.15 -14.17
N LYS A 23 -20.89 4.32 -14.53
CA LYS A 23 -21.97 4.84 -13.67
C LYS A 23 -22.25 3.99 -12.41
N ASN A 24 -21.90 2.70 -12.39
CA ASN A 24 -22.17 1.80 -11.26
C ASN A 24 -21.03 1.67 -10.26
N ARG A 25 -19.92 2.39 -10.46
CA ARG A 25 -18.74 2.31 -9.59
C ARG A 25 -19.07 2.49 -8.11
N ARG A 26 -19.85 3.52 -7.76
CA ARG A 26 -20.23 3.79 -6.36
C ARG A 26 -21.06 2.67 -5.75
N PHE A 27 -21.88 1.98 -6.55
CA PHE A 27 -22.67 0.84 -6.08
C PHE A 27 -21.75 -0.33 -5.71
N PHE A 28 -20.84 -0.71 -6.61
CA PHE A 28 -19.90 -1.80 -6.35
C PHE A 28 -18.90 -1.47 -5.24
N GLU A 29 -18.40 -0.24 -5.14
CA GLU A 29 -17.55 0.17 -4.02
C GLU A 29 -18.27 0.00 -2.67
N ARG A 30 -19.55 0.39 -2.57
CA ARG A 30 -20.34 0.19 -1.35
C ARG A 30 -20.57 -1.28 -1.05
N GLN A 31 -20.89 -2.09 -2.05
CA GLN A 31 -21.06 -3.53 -1.86
C GLN A 31 -19.76 -4.18 -1.37
N LEU A 32 -18.63 -3.83 -1.98
CA LEU A 32 -17.32 -4.31 -1.56
C LEU A 32 -17.00 -3.90 -0.12
N MET A 33 -17.29 -2.65 0.26
CA MET A 33 -17.07 -2.19 1.64
C MET A 33 -17.87 -3.02 2.65
N ARG A 34 -19.15 -3.31 2.36
CA ARG A 34 -20.00 -4.16 3.22
C ARG A 34 -19.43 -5.57 3.35
N ASN A 35 -18.99 -6.16 2.25
CA ASN A 35 -18.37 -7.49 2.25
C ASN A 35 -17.08 -7.52 3.09
N ILE A 36 -16.26 -6.47 2.98
CA ILE A 36 -15.06 -6.32 3.78
C ILE A 36 -15.40 -6.21 5.26
N GLU A 37 -16.35 -5.36 5.63
CA GLU A 37 -16.79 -5.20 7.03
C GLU A 37 -17.28 -6.53 7.61
N ALA A 38 -18.10 -7.28 6.86
CA ALA A 38 -18.57 -8.61 7.28
C ALA A 38 -17.42 -9.61 7.43
N GLN A 39 -16.47 -9.65 6.50
CA GLN A 39 -15.30 -10.54 6.57
C GLN A 39 -14.38 -10.20 7.75
N LEU A 40 -14.28 -8.92 8.11
CA LEU A 40 -13.41 -8.45 9.19
C LEU A 40 -14.09 -8.43 10.56
N ALA A 41 -15.33 -8.90 10.68
CA ALA A 41 -16.03 -8.99 11.95
C ALA A 41 -15.18 -9.71 13.02
N GLY A 42 -15.11 -9.11 14.20
CA GLY A 42 -14.31 -9.60 15.34
C GLY A 42 -12.80 -9.33 15.25
N LEU A 43 -12.32 -8.61 14.23
CA LEU A 43 -10.94 -8.11 14.17
C LEU A 43 -10.88 -6.64 14.57
N ASP A 44 -9.76 -6.25 15.18
CA ASP A 44 -9.50 -4.89 15.61
C ASP A 44 -9.14 -3.99 14.42
N VAL A 45 -10.17 -3.35 13.86
CA VAL A 45 -10.10 -2.41 12.74
C VAL A 45 -10.73 -1.08 13.13
N ALA A 46 -10.05 0.02 12.80
CA ALA A 46 -10.44 1.37 13.21
C ALA A 46 -11.36 2.06 12.18
N GLY A 47 -11.37 1.60 10.93
CA GLY A 47 -12.29 2.14 9.92
C GLY A 47 -11.90 1.80 8.49
N LEU A 48 -12.88 1.88 7.59
CA LEU A 48 -12.73 1.65 6.16
C LEU A 48 -13.20 2.89 5.38
N GLU A 49 -12.31 3.46 4.58
CA GLU A 49 -12.61 4.66 3.81
C GLU A 49 -12.32 4.49 2.31
N ARG A 50 -13.07 5.22 1.48
CA ARG A 50 -12.82 5.28 0.04
C ARG A 50 -11.71 6.28 -0.22
N MET A 51 -10.77 5.87 -1.06
CA MET A 51 -9.74 6.74 -1.60
C MET A 51 -9.79 6.71 -3.13
N SER A 52 -9.16 7.69 -3.78
CA SER A 52 -9.17 7.76 -5.24
C SER A 52 -8.60 6.48 -5.87
N GLY A 53 -9.51 5.63 -6.37
CA GLY A 53 -9.19 4.37 -7.05
C GLY A 53 -8.95 3.16 -6.14
N ARG A 54 -9.22 3.24 -4.82
CA ARG A 54 -8.93 2.18 -3.85
C ARG A 54 -9.74 2.34 -2.55
N LEU A 55 -9.69 1.36 -1.67
CA LEU A 55 -10.13 1.52 -0.28
C LEU A 55 -8.90 1.56 0.64
N LEU A 56 -9.02 2.27 1.76
CA LEU A 56 -8.03 2.28 2.83
C LEU A 56 -8.69 1.75 4.10
N LEU A 57 -8.15 0.68 4.64
CA LEU A 57 -8.54 0.16 5.94
C LEU A 57 -7.52 0.59 7.00
N ARG A 58 -7.98 1.21 8.08
CA ARG A 58 -7.18 1.52 9.26
C ARG A 58 -7.27 0.37 10.24
N LEU A 59 -6.12 -0.10 10.72
CA LEU A 59 -6.05 -1.13 11.76
C LEU A 59 -6.16 -0.47 13.14
N GLY A 60 -6.74 -1.19 14.10
CA GLY A 60 -6.71 -0.76 15.49
C GLY A 60 -5.34 -0.97 16.14
N GLU A 61 -5.28 -0.78 17.45
CA GLU A 61 -4.02 -0.77 18.21
C GLU A 61 -3.29 -2.12 18.18
N SER A 62 -4.03 -3.22 18.19
CA SER A 62 -3.45 -4.58 18.15
C SER A 62 -2.82 -4.92 16.79
N ARG A 63 -3.12 -4.13 15.74
CA ARG A 63 -2.61 -4.26 14.37
C ARG A 63 -2.63 -5.71 13.87
N PRO A 64 -3.81 -6.34 13.71
CA PRO A 64 -3.95 -7.74 13.33
C PRO A 64 -3.70 -7.97 11.82
N VAL A 65 -2.54 -7.49 11.32
CA VAL A 65 -2.19 -7.41 9.89
C VAL A 65 -2.39 -8.75 9.19
N GLU A 66 -1.81 -9.83 9.72
CA GLU A 66 -1.86 -11.15 9.07
C GLU A 66 -3.30 -11.68 8.96
N ALA A 67 -4.07 -11.60 10.05
CA ALA A 67 -5.46 -12.06 10.08
C ALA A 67 -6.34 -11.26 9.12
N VAL A 68 -6.20 -9.93 9.12
CA VAL A 68 -6.94 -9.03 8.21
C VAL A 68 -6.58 -9.34 6.76
N THR A 69 -5.30 -9.39 6.42
CA THR A 69 -4.86 -9.64 5.06
C THR A 69 -5.31 -11.00 4.55
N ARG A 70 -5.22 -12.05 5.38
CA ARG A 70 -5.70 -13.39 5.03
C ARG A 70 -7.20 -13.43 4.72
N ARG A 71 -8.02 -12.70 5.49
CA ARG A 71 -9.47 -12.63 5.23
C ARG A 71 -9.78 -11.81 3.97
N LEU A 72 -9.13 -10.65 3.80
CA LEU A 72 -9.32 -9.81 2.61
C LEU A 72 -8.88 -10.50 1.31
N ALA A 73 -7.82 -11.31 1.34
CA ALA A 73 -7.36 -12.08 0.19
C ALA A 73 -8.37 -13.12 -0.32
N ARG A 74 -9.50 -13.32 0.38
CA ARG A 74 -10.60 -14.21 0.00
C ARG A 74 -11.87 -13.46 -0.43
N THR A 75 -11.85 -12.13 -0.43
CA THR A 75 -13.03 -11.30 -0.73
C THR A 75 -13.11 -10.98 -2.22
N PHE A 76 -14.18 -11.45 -2.88
CA PHE A 76 -14.48 -11.09 -4.28
C PHE A 76 -14.63 -9.57 -4.48
N GLY A 77 -14.11 -9.08 -5.59
CA GLY A 77 -13.97 -7.66 -5.89
C GLY A 77 -12.57 -7.09 -5.59
N ILE A 78 -11.76 -7.77 -4.76
CA ILE A 78 -10.39 -7.35 -4.42
C ILE A 78 -9.39 -7.93 -5.42
N ALA A 79 -8.63 -7.07 -6.10
CA ALA A 79 -7.51 -7.48 -6.96
C ALA A 79 -6.28 -7.83 -6.12
N TYR A 80 -5.93 -6.98 -5.16
CA TYR A 80 -4.89 -7.24 -4.19
C TYR A 80 -5.07 -6.36 -2.95
N VAL A 81 -4.47 -6.80 -1.85
CA VAL A 81 -4.29 -5.99 -0.66
C VAL A 81 -2.80 -5.76 -0.39
N ALA A 82 -2.48 -4.61 0.19
CA ALA A 82 -1.11 -4.22 0.50
C ALA A 82 -1.05 -3.66 1.93
N PRO A 83 -0.47 -4.39 2.88
CA PRO A 83 -0.11 -3.85 4.18
C PRO A 83 0.83 -2.66 4.00
N ALA A 84 0.39 -1.48 4.45
CA ALA A 84 0.97 -0.22 4.09
C ALA A 84 1.29 0.65 5.30
N TYR A 85 2.23 1.54 5.08
CA TYR A 85 2.64 2.57 6.02
C TYR A 85 2.21 3.94 5.50
N GLY A 86 1.73 4.78 6.41
CA GLY A 86 1.55 6.20 6.15
C GLY A 86 2.89 6.86 5.87
N LEU A 87 2.87 7.78 4.91
CA LEU A 87 4.05 8.50 4.46
C LEU A 87 3.73 10.00 4.44
N PRO A 88 4.56 10.84 5.08
CA PRO A 88 4.47 12.30 4.91
C PRO A 88 4.68 12.70 3.46
N ARG A 89 4.16 13.86 3.05
CA ARG A 89 4.30 14.37 1.68
C ARG A 89 5.57 15.20 1.45
N ASP A 90 6.47 15.21 2.42
CA ASP A 90 7.80 15.82 2.32
C ASP A 90 8.85 14.76 1.97
N VAL A 91 9.66 15.03 0.95
CA VAL A 91 10.57 14.04 0.34
C VAL A 91 11.68 13.60 1.29
N GLU A 92 12.24 14.50 2.10
CA GLU A 92 13.29 14.13 3.06
C GLU A 92 12.71 13.22 4.14
N THR A 93 11.53 13.54 4.64
CA THR A 93 10.83 12.69 5.60
C THR A 93 10.46 11.33 4.97
N MET A 94 10.11 11.29 3.68
CA MET A 94 9.87 10.01 2.98
C MET A 94 11.10 9.11 3.01
N LYS A 95 12.28 9.68 2.71
CA LYS A 95 13.56 8.94 2.73
C LYS A 95 13.79 8.30 4.09
N GLU A 96 13.65 9.08 5.16
CA GLU A 96 13.87 8.58 6.52
C GLU A 96 12.91 7.44 6.88
N VAL A 97 11.61 7.63 6.63
CA VAL A 97 10.58 6.64 6.99
C VAL A 97 10.79 5.35 6.20
N ILE A 98 11.02 5.44 4.89
CA ILE A 98 11.29 4.28 4.03
C ILE A 98 12.60 3.61 4.44
N GLY A 99 13.67 4.38 4.60
CA GLY A 99 15.01 3.89 4.97
C GLY A 99 15.00 3.09 6.27
N ARG A 100 14.28 3.55 7.30
CA ARG A 100 14.10 2.81 8.56
C ARG A 100 13.48 1.42 8.35
N ARG A 101 12.55 1.29 7.41
CA ARG A 101 11.87 -0.01 7.15
C ARG A 101 12.66 -0.90 6.22
N VAL A 102 13.34 -0.30 5.26
CA VAL A 102 14.19 -1.03 4.31
C VAL A 102 15.37 -1.68 5.04
N ARG A 103 16.00 -1.01 6.01
CA ARG A 103 17.08 -1.59 6.83
C ARG A 103 16.69 -2.81 7.66
N GLN A 104 15.39 -3.06 7.84
CA GLN A 104 14.88 -4.23 8.55
C GLN A 104 14.68 -5.44 7.62
N ARG A 105 15.17 -5.35 6.37
CA ARG A 105 15.00 -6.35 5.32
C ARG A 105 16.33 -6.66 4.69
N THR A 106 16.47 -7.89 4.19
CA THR A 106 17.62 -8.36 3.43
C THR A 106 17.17 -8.60 1.99
N PHE A 107 17.89 -8.02 1.04
CA PHE A 107 17.64 -8.14 -0.40
C PHE A 107 18.91 -7.69 -1.13
N ALA A 108 19.22 -8.33 -2.27
CA ALA A 108 20.38 -7.99 -3.10
C ALA A 108 20.04 -6.96 -4.18
N SER A 109 18.77 -6.91 -4.63
CA SER A 109 18.30 -5.97 -5.64
C SER A 109 16.95 -5.36 -5.30
N PHE A 110 16.70 -4.14 -5.78
CA PHE A 110 15.44 -3.45 -5.54
C PHE A 110 15.01 -2.50 -6.66
N LYS A 111 13.74 -2.09 -6.62
CA LYS A 111 13.26 -0.90 -7.34
C LYS A 111 12.31 -0.07 -6.51
N ILE A 112 12.18 1.20 -6.87
CA ILE A 112 11.12 2.08 -6.40
C ILE A 112 10.05 2.19 -7.49
N GLU A 113 8.78 2.00 -7.13
CA GLU A 113 7.65 2.17 -8.05
C GLU A 113 6.64 3.16 -7.48
N THR A 114 6.69 4.41 -7.95
CA THR A 114 5.77 5.48 -7.55
C THR A 114 4.56 5.59 -8.48
N ARG A 115 3.35 5.54 -7.91
CA ARG A 115 2.09 5.92 -8.56
C ARG A 115 1.55 7.22 -7.95
N ARG A 116 1.37 8.24 -8.79
CA ARG A 116 0.81 9.55 -8.38
C ARG A 116 -0.59 9.74 -8.93
N THR A 117 -1.57 9.87 -8.05
CA THR A 117 -2.90 10.40 -8.38
C THR A 117 -2.86 11.92 -8.42
N ASP A 118 -2.20 12.56 -7.45
CA ASP A 118 -1.99 14.01 -7.47
C ASP A 118 -0.78 14.37 -8.34
N LYS A 119 -1.05 14.95 -9.52
CA LYS A 119 0.01 15.38 -10.44
C LYS A 119 0.66 16.71 -10.03
N ARG A 120 0.08 17.44 -9.07
CA ARG A 120 0.63 18.69 -8.51
C ARG A 120 1.76 18.45 -7.51
N PHE A 121 1.99 17.19 -7.11
CA PHE A 121 3.14 16.85 -6.28
C PHE A 121 4.44 17.29 -6.97
N PRO A 122 5.37 17.97 -6.27
CA PRO A 122 6.50 18.67 -6.90
C PRO A 122 7.37 17.79 -7.79
N LEU A 123 7.54 16.52 -7.42
CA LEU A 123 8.31 15.55 -8.21
C LEU A 123 7.39 14.66 -9.06
N THR A 124 7.84 14.36 -10.27
CA THR A 124 7.29 13.28 -11.09
C THR A 124 7.53 11.91 -10.45
N SER A 125 6.81 10.89 -10.91
CA SER A 125 7.04 9.51 -10.43
C SER A 125 8.48 9.06 -10.68
N VAL A 126 9.06 9.43 -11.81
CA VAL A 126 10.42 9.05 -12.18
C VAL A 126 11.45 9.77 -11.31
N GLU A 127 11.27 11.07 -11.06
CA GLU A 127 12.14 11.83 -10.17
C GLU A 127 12.06 11.31 -8.74
N LEU A 128 10.86 11.04 -8.22
CA LEU A 128 10.71 10.49 -6.87
C LEU A 128 11.35 9.09 -6.77
N ASN A 129 11.18 8.24 -7.78
CA ASN A 129 11.83 6.93 -7.83
C ASN A 129 13.37 7.07 -7.76
N ARG A 130 13.95 8.03 -8.48
CA ARG A 130 15.41 8.28 -8.47
C ARG A 130 15.87 8.78 -7.10
N VAL A 131 15.18 9.76 -6.53
CA VAL A 131 15.57 10.38 -5.24
C VAL A 131 15.48 9.37 -4.09
N ILE A 132 14.38 8.63 -3.99
CA ILE A 132 14.23 7.59 -2.97
C ILE A 132 15.15 6.40 -3.26
N GLY A 133 15.33 6.04 -4.53
CA GLY A 133 16.17 4.92 -4.94
C GLY A 133 17.64 5.15 -4.58
N ALA A 134 18.18 6.34 -4.88
CA ALA A 134 19.55 6.71 -4.50
C ALA A 134 19.76 6.61 -2.98
N HIS A 135 18.78 7.09 -2.20
CA HIS A 135 18.83 6.97 -0.74
C HIS A 135 18.83 5.51 -0.28
N VAL A 136 17.93 4.66 -0.81
CA VAL A 136 17.88 3.23 -0.45
C VAL A 136 19.17 2.51 -0.85
N GLN A 137 19.72 2.79 -2.03
CA GLN A 137 20.98 2.22 -2.49
C GLN A 137 22.14 2.61 -1.57
N GLN A 138 22.26 3.89 -1.21
CA GLN A 138 23.29 4.36 -0.28
C GLN A 138 23.17 3.70 1.09
N LEU A 139 21.94 3.44 1.55
CA LEU A 139 21.70 2.84 2.87
C LEU A 139 21.96 1.34 2.95
N THR A 140 21.85 0.63 1.84
CA THR A 140 21.82 -0.85 1.84
C THR A 140 22.91 -1.49 0.99
N GLY A 141 23.49 -0.76 0.04
CA GLY A 141 24.40 -1.31 -0.97
C GLY A 141 23.72 -2.18 -2.04
N ALA A 142 22.40 -2.40 -1.96
CA ALA A 142 21.67 -3.24 -2.92
C ALA A 142 21.66 -2.62 -4.33
N ALA A 143 21.68 -3.48 -5.35
CA ALA A 143 21.66 -3.05 -6.74
C ALA A 143 20.26 -2.59 -7.17
N VAL A 144 20.17 -1.59 -8.04
CA VAL A 144 18.89 -1.22 -8.66
C VAL A 144 18.60 -2.19 -9.81
N ASP A 145 17.47 -2.91 -9.74
CA ASP A 145 16.97 -3.76 -10.82
C ASP A 145 15.53 -3.38 -11.17
N LEU A 146 15.33 -2.77 -12.34
CA LEU A 146 14.01 -2.34 -12.80
C LEU A 146 13.16 -3.46 -13.39
N ARG A 147 13.77 -4.61 -13.71
CA ARG A 147 13.15 -5.75 -14.38
C ARG A 147 12.75 -6.83 -13.38
N GLN A 148 13.69 -7.32 -12.57
CA GLN A 148 13.50 -8.44 -11.64
C GLN A 148 14.06 -8.13 -10.24
N PRO A 149 13.53 -7.11 -9.55
CA PRO A 149 13.96 -6.79 -8.20
C PRO A 149 13.54 -7.86 -7.19
N GLU A 150 14.39 -8.15 -6.20
CA GLU A 150 14.00 -8.92 -5.03
C GLU A 150 13.03 -8.13 -4.13
N LEU A 151 13.25 -6.82 -4.00
CA LEU A 151 12.37 -5.92 -3.25
C LEU A 151 11.79 -4.83 -4.15
N THR A 152 10.47 -4.64 -4.14
CA THR A 152 9.85 -3.44 -4.68
C THR A 152 9.32 -2.55 -3.57
N VAL A 153 9.77 -1.30 -3.52
CA VAL A 153 9.16 -0.27 -2.65
C VAL A 153 8.12 0.47 -3.48
N HIS A 154 6.85 0.16 -3.24
CA HIS A 154 5.76 0.84 -3.90
C HIS A 154 5.39 2.11 -3.14
N ILE A 155 5.33 3.24 -3.84
CA ILE A 155 4.92 4.53 -3.26
C ILE A 155 3.62 4.98 -3.94
N VAL A 156 2.65 5.40 -3.14
CA VAL A 156 1.38 5.95 -3.61
C VAL A 156 1.25 7.37 -3.11
N ILE A 157 1.16 8.32 -4.03
CA ILE A 157 0.90 9.73 -3.72
C ILE A 157 -0.53 10.07 -4.11
N LEU A 158 -1.34 10.45 -3.13
CA LEU A 158 -2.70 10.97 -3.31
C LEU A 158 -2.73 12.48 -3.06
N TYR A 159 -3.92 13.08 -3.10
CA TYR A 159 -4.11 14.52 -2.95
C TYR A 159 -3.70 15.06 -1.58
N ASP A 160 -4.01 14.34 -0.50
CA ASP A 160 -3.75 14.80 0.88
C ASP A 160 -2.97 13.78 1.71
N SER A 161 -2.53 12.69 1.08
CA SER A 161 -1.86 11.59 1.77
C SER A 161 -0.86 10.88 0.86
N ALA A 162 0.11 10.23 1.47
CA ALA A 162 1.00 9.31 0.79
C ALA A 162 1.15 8.03 1.62
N PHE A 163 1.47 6.94 0.93
CA PHE A 163 1.69 5.63 1.54
C PHE A 163 2.81 4.90 0.82
N PHE A 164 3.43 3.95 1.51
CA PHE A 164 4.27 2.96 0.85
C PHE A 164 4.02 1.56 1.40
N TYR A 165 4.36 0.56 0.59
CA TYR A 165 4.25 -0.85 0.94
C TYR A 165 5.28 -1.67 0.13
N PHE A 166 5.56 -2.88 0.61
CA PHE A 166 6.53 -3.78 -0.02
C PHE A 166 5.88 -4.94 -0.78
N GLU A 167 4.67 -5.33 -0.36
CA GLU A 167 4.03 -6.55 -0.83
C GLU A 167 2.63 -6.27 -1.36
N ARG A 168 2.24 -7.02 -2.38
CA ARG A 168 0.87 -7.09 -2.89
C ARG A 168 0.41 -8.54 -2.74
N ILE A 169 -0.61 -8.75 -1.93
CA ILE A 169 -1.18 -10.06 -1.68
C ILE A 169 -2.41 -10.19 -2.57
N PRO A 170 -2.39 -11.09 -3.58
CA PRO A 170 -3.47 -11.21 -4.54
C PRO A 170 -4.79 -11.55 -3.87
N GLY A 171 -5.85 -10.91 -4.35
CA GLY A 171 -7.23 -11.31 -4.08
C GLY A 171 -7.82 -12.06 -5.28
N PRO A 172 -9.06 -12.56 -5.14
CA PRO A 172 -9.73 -13.34 -6.18
C PRO A 172 -10.16 -12.52 -7.40
N GLY A 173 -10.12 -11.18 -7.33
CA GLY A 173 -10.61 -10.31 -8.39
C GLY A 173 -12.14 -10.39 -8.56
N GLY A 174 -12.61 -10.19 -9.78
CA GLY A 174 -14.04 -10.22 -10.12
C GLY A 174 -14.83 -9.03 -9.57
N LEU A 175 -16.13 -9.24 -9.38
CA LEU A 175 -17.07 -8.25 -8.83
C LEU A 175 -17.45 -8.59 -7.38
N PRO A 176 -17.74 -7.57 -6.56
CA PRO A 176 -18.29 -7.81 -5.23
C PRO A 176 -19.73 -8.31 -5.38
N VAL A 177 -19.98 -9.52 -4.87
CA VAL A 177 -21.30 -10.17 -4.77
C VAL A 177 -22.07 -9.75 -3.53
#